data_AF-A0A2T5NQQ5-F1
#
_entry.id   AF-A0A2T5NQQ5-F1
#
_cell.length_a   1.000
_cell.length_b   1.000
_cell.length_c   1.000
_cell.angle_alpha   90.00
_cell.angle_beta   90.00
_cell.angle_gamma   90.00
#
_symmetry.space_group_name_H-M   'P 1'
#
loop_
_entity.id
_entity.type
_entity.pdbx_description
1 polymer ?
#
loop_
_entity_poly.entity_id
_entity_poly.type
_entity_poly.pdbx_seq_one_letter_code
_entity_poly.pdbx_strand_id
1 'polypeptide(L)'
;MNASYSPSGVCVEAAPAGAHGFDADTPLSLELARQFAASGYQFCVRYLTLGSDEDASDLSASEAQDILEAGLALMAVQHVREPGWSPNAAMGKSDGQNTAAHAKTVGLLPGVNIWCDLEGVADGTAAQDVADYCSQWFEAVSAAGYAPGLYVGSDAGLSGAQLYELPFQHYWQSCSSVPEIPQRGYQMVQTLVPQPVNGIGIDADQTQNDQLGGTVRWQVLTERA
;
A
#
# COMPACT_ATOMS: atom_id res chain seq x y z
N MET A 1 -4.95 15.73 18.61
CA MET A 1 -6.18 15.27 17.94
C MET A 1 -6.50 13.89 18.50
N ASN A 2 -7.76 13.69 18.91
CA ASN A 2 -8.17 12.60 19.78
C ASN A 2 -8.13 11.25 19.05
N ALA A 3 -7.34 10.30 19.57
CA ALA A 3 -7.41 8.91 19.16
C ALA A 3 -8.80 8.37 19.52
N SER A 4 -9.57 7.97 18.51
CA SER A 4 -10.80 7.21 18.67
C SER A 4 -10.42 5.80 19.14
N TYR A 5 -10.80 5.45 20.36
CA TYR A 5 -10.51 4.16 20.98
C TYR A 5 -11.32 3.04 20.29
N SER A 6 -10.63 2.04 19.73
CA SER A 6 -11.23 0.78 19.27
C SER A 6 -11.18 -0.24 20.42
N PRO A 7 -12.23 -1.05 20.65
CA PRO A 7 -12.27 -2.06 21.72
C PRO A 7 -11.14 -3.11 21.66
N SER A 8 -10.42 -3.22 20.54
CA SER A 8 -9.34 -4.18 20.30
C SER A 8 -7.93 -3.65 20.61
N GLY A 9 -7.76 -2.37 20.97
CA GLY A 9 -6.42 -1.75 21.07
C GLY A 9 -5.78 -1.45 19.71
N VAL A 10 -6.48 -1.73 18.61
CA VAL A 10 -6.02 -1.42 17.25
C VAL A 10 -6.39 0.01 16.89
N CYS A 11 -5.46 0.78 16.32
CA CYS A 11 -5.74 2.13 15.84
C CYS A 11 -4.97 2.46 14.56
N VAL A 12 -5.29 3.60 13.96
CA VAL A 12 -4.54 4.16 12.82
C VAL A 12 -3.73 5.35 13.28
N GLU A 13 -2.43 5.32 13.01
CA GLU A 13 -1.51 6.39 13.37
C GLU A 13 -0.63 6.81 12.19
N ALA A 14 0.09 7.92 12.36
CA ALA A 14 1.12 8.32 11.41
C ALA A 14 2.39 7.51 11.67
N ALA A 15 2.97 6.91 10.62
CA ALA A 15 4.26 6.26 10.70
C ALA A 15 5.36 7.30 11.02
N PRO A 16 6.30 7.01 11.94
CA PRO A 16 7.47 7.85 12.11
C PRO A 16 8.39 7.73 10.89
N ALA A 17 8.98 8.85 10.46
CA ALA A 17 9.99 8.84 9.42
C ALA A 17 11.18 7.93 9.79
N GLY A 18 11.70 7.21 8.80
CA GLY A 18 12.78 6.26 8.96
C GLY A 18 12.34 4.89 9.47
N ALA A 19 11.03 4.63 9.64
CA ALA A 19 10.57 3.30 9.99
C ALA A 19 10.93 2.31 8.88
N HIS A 20 11.46 1.15 9.27
CA HIS A 20 11.84 0.10 8.34
C HIS A 20 10.77 -0.99 8.29
N GLY A 21 10.37 -1.37 7.09
CA GLY A 21 9.36 -2.38 6.84
C GLY A 21 9.65 -3.13 5.56
N PHE A 22 8.62 -3.80 5.05
CA PHE A 22 8.72 -4.58 3.82
C PHE A 22 7.34 -4.80 3.21
N ASP A 23 7.31 -5.09 1.93
CA ASP A 23 6.20 -5.77 1.29
C ASP A 23 6.60 -7.20 0.91
N ALA A 24 5.61 -8.07 0.83
CA ALA A 24 5.80 -9.47 0.45
C ALA A 24 4.54 -9.96 -0.23
N ASP A 25 4.67 -10.71 -1.32
CA ASP A 25 3.58 -11.45 -1.96
C ASP A 25 3.19 -12.71 -1.14
N THR A 26 4.19 -13.34 -0.51
CA THR A 26 3.99 -14.54 0.31
C THR A 26 3.21 -14.21 1.60
N PRO A 27 2.15 -14.95 1.96
CA PRO A 27 1.44 -14.79 3.22
C PRO A 27 2.30 -15.06 4.45
N LEU A 28 2.06 -14.29 5.51
CA LEU A 28 2.75 -14.40 6.80
C LEU A 28 1.91 -15.21 7.79
N SER A 29 2.56 -16.15 8.47
CA SER A 29 2.05 -16.69 9.73
C SER A 29 2.47 -15.79 10.89
N LEU A 30 1.79 -15.91 12.05
CA LEU A 30 2.22 -15.25 13.29
C LEU A 30 3.70 -15.52 13.64
N GLU A 31 4.18 -16.76 13.45
CA GLU A 31 5.57 -17.10 13.74
C GLU A 31 6.54 -16.34 12.83
N LEU A 32 6.24 -16.28 11.53
CA LEU A 32 7.07 -15.57 10.56
C LEU A 32 7.03 -14.06 10.81
N ALA A 33 5.85 -13.48 11.04
CA ALA A 33 5.70 -12.07 11.39
C ALA A 33 6.50 -11.70 12.66
N ARG A 34 6.53 -12.58 13.67
CA ARG A 34 7.37 -12.40 14.87
C ARG A 34 8.85 -12.44 14.57
N GLN A 35 9.31 -13.27 13.62
CA GLN A 35 10.71 -13.28 13.19
C GLN A 35 11.12 -11.96 12.52
N PHE A 36 10.23 -11.38 11.71
CA PHE A 36 10.45 -10.04 11.14
C PHE A 36 10.48 -8.97 12.22
N ALA A 37 9.50 -8.93 13.12
CA ALA A 37 9.50 -7.98 14.24
C ALA A 37 10.77 -8.10 15.11
N ALA A 38 11.20 -9.33 15.43
CA ALA A 38 12.42 -9.59 16.18
C ALA A 38 13.71 -9.20 15.42
N SER A 39 13.64 -9.12 14.08
CA SER A 39 14.72 -8.64 13.21
C SER A 39 14.75 -7.12 13.06
N GLY A 40 13.83 -6.40 13.71
CA GLY A 40 13.78 -4.94 13.74
C GLY A 40 12.86 -4.31 12.69
N TYR A 41 12.10 -5.10 11.94
CA TYR A 41 11.06 -4.56 11.07
C TYR A 41 9.89 -4.04 11.91
N GLN A 42 9.31 -2.94 11.47
CA GLN A 42 8.28 -2.20 12.19
C GLN A 42 6.92 -2.27 11.52
N PHE A 43 6.87 -2.59 10.23
CA PHE A 43 5.63 -2.72 9.48
C PHE A 43 5.78 -3.71 8.33
N CYS A 44 4.64 -4.14 7.79
CA CYS A 44 4.58 -4.74 6.47
C CYS A 44 3.42 -4.19 5.63
N VAL A 45 3.57 -4.28 4.30
CA VAL A 45 2.52 -4.03 3.31
C VAL A 45 2.13 -5.38 2.70
N ARG A 46 0.83 -5.69 2.66
CA ARG A 46 0.33 -6.95 2.10
C ARG A 46 -0.69 -6.72 1.00
N TYR A 47 -0.81 -7.70 0.12
CA TYR A 47 -1.60 -7.57 -1.10
C TYR A 47 -3.09 -7.81 -0.83
N LEU A 48 -3.93 -7.00 -1.48
CA LEU A 48 -5.38 -7.14 -1.53
C LEU A 48 -5.77 -7.52 -2.95
N THR A 49 -6.90 -8.23 -3.07
CA THR A 49 -7.41 -8.62 -4.37
C THR A 49 -7.62 -7.42 -5.31
N LEU A 50 -7.18 -7.62 -6.54
CA LEU A 50 -7.51 -6.81 -7.71
C LEU A 50 -8.89 -7.21 -8.28
N GLY A 51 -9.21 -8.51 -8.20
CA GLY A 51 -10.38 -9.13 -8.82
C GLY A 51 -11.61 -9.20 -7.91
N SER A 52 -12.66 -9.84 -8.39
CA SER A 52 -13.85 -10.11 -7.57
C SER A 52 -13.64 -11.22 -6.55
N ASP A 53 -12.60 -12.04 -6.74
CA ASP A 53 -12.28 -13.21 -5.93
C ASP A 53 -10.90 -13.03 -5.30
N GLU A 54 -10.73 -13.47 -4.06
CA GLU A 54 -9.46 -13.46 -3.33
C GLU A 54 -8.55 -14.59 -3.87
N ASP A 55 -7.27 -14.27 -4.15
CA ASP A 55 -6.24 -15.28 -4.36
C ASP A 55 -5.79 -15.87 -3.01
N ALA A 56 -5.20 -17.06 -3.01
CA ALA A 56 -4.61 -17.63 -1.79
C ALA A 56 -3.39 -16.83 -1.28
N SER A 57 -2.76 -16.00 -2.13
CA SER A 57 -1.69 -15.07 -1.74
C SER A 57 -2.20 -13.76 -1.12
N ASP A 58 -3.50 -13.45 -1.27
CA ASP A 58 -4.10 -12.24 -0.74
C ASP A 58 -4.11 -12.24 0.79
N LEU A 59 -4.01 -11.04 1.37
CA LEU A 59 -4.10 -10.82 2.80
C LEU A 59 -5.41 -11.39 3.35
N SER A 60 -5.34 -12.27 4.34
CA SER A 60 -6.53 -12.77 5.04
C SER A 60 -6.80 -12.01 6.34
N ALA A 61 -8.03 -12.08 6.86
CA ALA A 61 -8.37 -11.51 8.16
C ALA A 61 -7.56 -12.11 9.32
N SER A 62 -7.23 -13.40 9.25
CA SER A 62 -6.36 -14.07 10.22
C SER A 62 -4.92 -13.61 10.12
N GLU A 63 -4.39 -13.45 8.90
CA GLU A 63 -3.04 -12.93 8.68
C GLU A 63 -2.92 -11.48 9.18
N ALA A 64 -3.91 -10.63 8.91
CA ALA A 64 -3.92 -9.26 9.41
C ALA A 64 -3.85 -9.20 10.95
N GLN A 65 -4.54 -10.11 11.64
CA GLN A 65 -4.46 -10.24 13.10
C GLN A 65 -3.08 -10.74 13.53
N ASP A 66 -2.57 -11.79 12.89
CA ASP A 66 -1.25 -12.36 13.18
C ASP A 66 -0.11 -11.32 13.05
N ILE A 67 -0.15 -10.48 12.00
CA ILE A 67 0.82 -9.39 11.77
C ILE A 67 0.79 -8.37 12.91
N LEU A 68 -0.40 -7.93 13.30
CA LEU A 68 -0.58 -6.96 14.38
C LEU A 68 -0.19 -7.55 15.74
N GLU A 69 -0.55 -8.80 16.01
CA GLU A 69 -0.17 -9.54 17.22
C GLU A 69 1.34 -9.83 17.30
N ALA A 70 2.03 -9.90 16.15
CA ALA A 70 3.47 -10.00 16.08
C ALA A 70 4.19 -8.68 16.43
N GLY A 71 3.46 -7.56 16.49
CA GLY A 71 4.01 -6.24 16.75
C GLY A 71 4.44 -5.46 15.51
N LEU A 72 4.03 -5.90 14.32
CA LEU A 72 4.21 -5.14 13.07
C LEU A 72 2.99 -4.23 12.83
N ALA A 73 3.22 -3.01 12.37
CA ALA A 73 2.18 -2.21 11.76
C ALA A 73 1.78 -2.79 10.39
N LEU A 74 0.55 -2.53 9.95
CA LEU A 74 -0.01 -3.07 8.72
C LEU A 74 -0.53 -1.97 7.80
N MET A 75 -0.18 -2.07 6.53
CA MET A 75 -0.80 -1.39 5.40
C MET A 75 -1.10 -2.41 4.31
N ALA A 76 -1.76 -1.97 3.24
CA ALA A 76 -2.04 -2.87 2.14
C ALA A 76 -1.95 -2.19 0.76
N VAL A 77 -1.71 -3.00 -0.25
CA VAL A 77 -1.59 -2.60 -1.66
C VAL A 77 -2.48 -3.50 -2.50
N GLN A 78 -3.11 -3.00 -3.55
CA GLN A 78 -3.80 -3.90 -4.49
C GLN A 78 -2.78 -4.78 -5.22
N HIS A 79 -3.16 -5.98 -5.66
CA HIS A 79 -2.37 -6.70 -6.65
C HIS A 79 -2.24 -5.94 -7.97
N VAL A 80 -1.07 -6.06 -8.58
CA VAL A 80 -0.76 -5.49 -9.89
C VAL A 80 -1.51 -6.24 -11.01
N ARG A 81 -1.76 -5.53 -12.12
CA ARG A 81 -2.17 -6.16 -13.39
C ARG A 81 -0.94 -6.67 -14.14
N GLU A 82 -1.12 -7.76 -14.87
CA GLU A 82 -0.06 -8.27 -15.76
C GLU A 82 0.47 -7.16 -16.71
N PRO A 83 1.80 -7.04 -16.87
CA PRO A 83 2.39 -5.99 -17.70
C PRO A 83 1.86 -5.98 -19.14
N GLY A 84 1.78 -4.79 -19.73
CA GLY A 84 1.17 -4.56 -21.04
C GLY A 84 -0.35 -4.34 -20.97
N TRP A 85 -0.88 -3.98 -19.81
CA TRP A 85 -2.30 -3.65 -19.64
C TRP A 85 -2.60 -2.19 -20.02
N SER A 86 -3.85 -1.94 -20.44
CA SER A 86 -4.30 -0.60 -20.84
C SER A 86 -5.37 -0.09 -19.88
N PRO A 87 -5.05 0.78 -18.91
CA PRO A 87 -6.01 1.34 -17.95
C PRO A 87 -7.20 2.04 -18.61
N ASN A 88 -8.30 2.14 -17.86
CA ASN A 88 -9.36 3.11 -18.12
C ASN A 88 -10.17 3.38 -16.84
N ALA A 89 -11.05 4.39 -16.89
CA ALA A 89 -11.92 4.78 -15.80
C ALA A 89 -12.74 3.63 -15.19
N ALA A 90 -13.33 2.78 -16.03
CA ALA A 90 -14.20 1.69 -15.57
C ALA A 90 -13.41 0.62 -14.79
N MET A 91 -12.19 0.30 -15.24
CA MET A 91 -11.26 -0.57 -14.53
C MET A 91 -10.82 0.03 -13.21
N GLY A 92 -10.46 1.33 -13.19
CA GLY A 92 -10.04 1.99 -11.95
C GLY A 92 -11.13 1.93 -10.88
N LYS A 93 -12.38 2.16 -11.30
CA LYS A 93 -13.54 2.03 -10.43
C LYS A 93 -13.74 0.61 -9.90
N SER A 94 -13.71 -0.40 -10.77
CA SER A 94 -13.92 -1.79 -10.34
C SER A 94 -12.82 -2.27 -9.41
N ASP A 95 -11.56 -2.00 -9.77
CA ASP A 95 -10.39 -2.45 -9.01
C ASP A 95 -10.39 -1.77 -7.63
N GLY A 96 -10.62 -0.45 -7.57
CA GLY A 96 -10.71 0.27 -6.30
C GLY A 96 -11.87 -0.18 -5.42
N GLN A 97 -13.01 -0.55 -6.01
CA GLN A 97 -14.15 -1.11 -5.28
C GLN A 97 -13.83 -2.49 -4.69
N ASN A 98 -13.18 -3.35 -5.46
CA ASN A 98 -12.75 -4.68 -5.00
C ASN A 98 -11.73 -4.56 -3.87
N THR A 99 -10.68 -3.76 -4.08
CA THR A 99 -9.64 -3.51 -3.07
C THR A 99 -10.23 -2.94 -1.79
N ALA A 100 -11.14 -1.95 -1.88
CA ALA A 100 -11.78 -1.38 -0.70
C ALA A 100 -12.71 -2.35 0.02
N ALA A 101 -13.44 -3.20 -0.73
CA ALA A 101 -14.27 -4.24 -0.15
C ALA A 101 -13.41 -5.28 0.60
N HIS A 102 -12.29 -5.70 0.00
CA HIS A 102 -11.38 -6.65 0.61
C HIS A 102 -10.64 -6.07 1.83
N ALA A 103 -10.16 -4.83 1.76
CA ALA A 103 -9.60 -4.12 2.92
C ALA A 103 -10.55 -4.14 4.13
N LYS A 104 -11.86 -4.04 3.88
CA LYS A 104 -12.88 -4.11 4.92
C LYS A 104 -13.08 -5.53 5.44
N THR A 105 -13.07 -6.57 4.59
CA THR A 105 -13.26 -7.96 5.04
C THR A 105 -12.09 -8.46 5.88
N VAL A 106 -10.87 -8.01 5.58
CA VAL A 106 -9.65 -8.39 6.31
C VAL A 106 -9.43 -7.56 7.58
N GLY A 107 -10.28 -6.56 7.83
CA GLY A 107 -10.30 -5.80 9.09
C GLY A 107 -9.37 -4.58 9.13
N LEU A 108 -9.00 -4.00 7.98
CA LEU A 108 -8.30 -2.71 7.94
C LEU A 108 -9.25 -1.59 8.33
N LEU A 109 -8.79 -0.71 9.21
CA LEU A 109 -9.52 0.42 9.73
C LEU A 109 -9.56 1.58 8.72
N PRO A 110 -10.64 2.37 8.69
CA PRO A 110 -10.67 3.64 7.97
C PRO A 110 -9.47 4.53 8.33
N GLY A 111 -8.89 5.17 7.32
CA GLY A 111 -7.72 6.04 7.43
C GLY A 111 -6.36 5.35 7.24
N VAL A 112 -6.29 4.01 7.19
CA VAL A 112 -5.07 3.28 6.80
C VAL A 112 -4.74 3.58 5.34
N ASN A 113 -3.45 3.68 5.00
CA ASN A 113 -3.03 3.75 3.63
C ASN A 113 -3.32 2.45 2.88
N ILE A 114 -4.05 2.59 1.79
CA ILE A 114 -4.26 1.54 0.79
C ILE A 114 -3.61 2.05 -0.49
N TRP A 115 -2.67 1.29 -1.05
CA TRP A 115 -1.85 1.69 -2.18
C TRP A 115 -2.43 1.15 -3.49
N CYS A 116 -2.57 2.03 -4.48
CA CYS A 116 -2.81 1.67 -5.87
C CYS A 116 -1.48 1.31 -6.51
N ASP A 117 -1.33 0.07 -6.94
CA ASP A 117 -0.15 -0.40 -7.66
C ASP A 117 -0.25 0.01 -9.13
N LEU A 118 0.52 1.05 -9.52
CA LEU A 118 0.56 1.56 -10.87
C LEU A 118 1.90 1.22 -11.52
N GLU A 119 1.94 0.09 -12.23
CA GLU A 119 3.08 -0.34 -13.03
C GLU A 119 2.68 -1.21 -14.22
N GLY A 120 3.61 -1.40 -15.15
CA GLY A 120 3.41 -2.27 -16.31
C GLY A 120 2.36 -1.79 -17.31
N VAL A 121 2.06 -0.48 -17.35
CA VAL A 121 1.12 0.08 -18.33
C VAL A 121 1.69 -0.09 -19.75
N ALA A 122 0.86 -0.53 -20.69
CA ALA A 122 1.27 -0.72 -22.08
C ALA A 122 1.82 0.56 -22.71
N ASP A 123 2.93 0.43 -23.43
CA ASP A 123 3.51 1.50 -24.24
C ASP A 123 2.48 2.13 -25.17
N GLY A 124 2.44 3.47 -25.20
CA GLY A 124 1.53 4.23 -26.05
C GLY A 124 0.10 4.36 -25.50
N THR A 125 -0.20 3.82 -24.31
CA THR A 125 -1.44 4.14 -23.59
C THR A 125 -1.54 5.65 -23.39
N ALA A 126 -2.73 6.22 -23.61
CA ALA A 126 -2.94 7.65 -23.42
C ALA A 126 -2.84 8.01 -21.93
N ALA A 127 -2.08 9.05 -21.60
CA ALA A 127 -1.92 9.50 -20.22
C ALA A 127 -3.27 9.83 -19.54
N GLN A 128 -4.28 10.27 -20.31
CA GLN A 128 -5.62 10.51 -19.78
C GLN A 128 -6.29 9.22 -19.30
N ASP A 129 -6.13 8.09 -20.01
CA ASP A 129 -6.72 6.82 -19.62
C ASP A 129 -6.10 6.29 -18.31
N VAL A 130 -4.79 6.49 -18.14
CA VAL A 130 -4.08 6.20 -16.89
C VAL A 130 -4.58 7.10 -15.76
N ALA A 131 -4.69 8.41 -16.00
CA ALA A 131 -5.17 9.36 -15.01
C ALA A 131 -6.63 9.10 -14.60
N ASP A 132 -7.48 8.70 -15.55
CA ASP A 132 -8.88 8.35 -15.30
C ASP A 132 -8.99 7.06 -14.48
N TYR A 133 -8.16 6.05 -14.75
CA TYR A 133 -8.04 4.84 -13.91
C TYR A 133 -7.69 5.21 -12.48
N CYS A 134 -6.59 5.94 -12.30
CA CYS A 134 -6.07 6.37 -11.01
C CYS A 134 -7.10 7.20 -10.21
N SER A 135 -7.80 8.11 -10.88
CA SER A 135 -8.81 8.97 -10.24
C SER A 135 -10.05 8.19 -9.80
N GLN A 136 -10.52 7.24 -10.62
CA GLN A 136 -11.66 6.40 -10.25
C GLN A 136 -11.32 5.39 -9.15
N TRP A 137 -10.09 4.87 -9.14
CA TRP A 137 -9.59 4.03 -8.05
C TRP A 137 -9.53 4.82 -6.74
N PHE A 138 -8.95 6.02 -6.79
CA PHE A 138 -8.87 6.93 -5.65
C PHE A 138 -10.26 7.20 -5.07
N GLU A 139 -11.24 7.54 -5.92
CA GLU A 139 -12.61 7.83 -5.49
C GLU A 139 -13.24 6.63 -4.77
N ALA A 140 -13.09 5.42 -5.29
CA ALA A 140 -13.64 4.21 -4.68
C ALA A 140 -13.04 3.93 -3.30
N VAL A 141 -11.71 3.99 -3.16
CA VAL A 141 -11.01 3.72 -1.91
C VAL A 141 -11.23 4.83 -0.88
N SER A 142 -11.25 6.10 -1.33
CA SER A 142 -11.57 7.25 -0.48
C SER A 142 -13.01 7.18 0.05
N ALA A 143 -13.97 6.81 -0.80
CA ALA A 143 -15.38 6.67 -0.41
C ALA A 143 -15.60 5.56 0.64
N ALA A 144 -14.72 4.55 0.70
CA ALA A 144 -14.71 3.53 1.74
C ALA A 144 -14.06 3.99 3.07
N GLY A 145 -13.48 5.20 3.09
CA GLY A 145 -12.90 5.82 4.29
C GLY A 145 -11.43 5.53 4.50
N TYR A 146 -10.74 4.88 3.57
CA TYR A 146 -9.29 4.67 3.61
C TYR A 146 -8.52 5.91 3.15
N ALA A 147 -7.20 5.91 3.34
CA ALA A 147 -6.30 6.93 2.81
C ALA A 147 -5.65 6.42 1.51
N PRO A 148 -6.15 6.78 0.31
CA PRO A 148 -5.59 6.27 -0.93
C PRO A 148 -4.16 6.77 -1.14
N GLY A 149 -3.25 5.86 -1.43
CA GLY A 149 -1.89 6.17 -1.88
C GLY A 149 -1.62 5.58 -3.25
N LEU A 150 -0.55 6.05 -3.91
CA LEU A 150 -0.11 5.55 -5.20
C LEU A 150 1.30 4.98 -5.07
N TYR A 151 1.44 3.68 -5.33
CA TYR A 151 2.73 3.07 -5.62
C TYR A 151 3.08 3.35 -7.08
N VAL A 152 4.26 3.92 -7.31
CA VAL A 152 4.75 4.28 -8.64
C VAL A 152 5.82 3.28 -9.02
N GLY A 153 5.46 2.32 -9.87
CA GLY A 153 6.34 1.28 -10.38
C GLY A 153 6.85 1.54 -11.80
N SER A 154 7.53 0.55 -12.37
CA SER A 154 8.05 0.63 -13.74
C SER A 154 6.91 0.86 -14.72
N ASP A 155 7.14 1.68 -15.74
CA ASP A 155 6.18 1.89 -16.83
C ASP A 155 4.79 2.33 -16.33
N ALA A 156 4.74 3.22 -15.32
CA ALA A 156 3.51 3.82 -14.81
C ALA A 156 2.74 4.68 -15.84
N GLY A 157 3.35 4.97 -17.00
CA GLY A 157 2.69 5.68 -18.11
C GLY A 157 2.45 7.18 -17.90
N LEU A 158 2.92 7.75 -16.78
CA LEU A 158 2.74 9.16 -16.42
C LEU A 158 4.07 9.84 -16.06
N SER A 159 4.18 11.13 -16.40
CA SER A 159 5.26 11.98 -15.91
C SER A 159 5.05 12.39 -14.45
N GLY A 160 6.10 12.82 -13.77
CA GLY A 160 6.02 13.34 -12.40
C GLY A 160 4.99 14.45 -12.21
N ALA A 161 4.92 15.39 -13.16
CA ALA A 161 3.91 16.45 -13.14
C ALA A 161 2.49 15.90 -13.24
N GLN A 162 2.25 14.93 -14.13
CA GLN A 162 0.94 14.28 -14.25
C GLN A 162 0.57 13.49 -12.99
N LEU A 163 1.53 12.79 -12.39
CA LEU A 163 1.33 12.08 -11.12
C LEU A 163 0.97 13.03 -9.98
N TYR A 164 1.53 14.24 -9.95
CA TYR A 164 1.24 15.27 -8.94
C TYR A 164 -0.15 15.90 -9.10
N GLU A 165 -0.68 15.98 -10.32
CA GLU A 165 -2.03 16.50 -10.58
C GLU A 165 -3.14 15.48 -10.24
N LEU A 166 -2.79 14.20 -10.01
CA LEU A 166 -3.74 13.19 -9.53
C LEU A 166 -4.21 13.51 -8.10
N PRO A 167 -5.36 12.98 -7.67
CA PRO A 167 -5.93 13.30 -6.34
C PRO A 167 -5.16 12.74 -5.14
N PHE A 168 -4.08 11.98 -5.35
CA PHE A 168 -3.31 11.34 -4.29
C PHE A 168 -2.50 12.33 -3.44
N GLN A 169 -2.34 12.00 -2.16
CA GLN A 169 -1.48 12.73 -1.23
C GLN A 169 -0.40 11.85 -0.60
N HIS A 170 -0.41 10.55 -0.91
CA HIS A 170 0.49 9.55 -0.40
C HIS A 170 1.14 8.84 -1.58
N TYR A 171 2.47 8.83 -1.63
CA TYR A 171 3.22 8.22 -2.73
C TYR A 171 4.28 7.26 -2.18
N TRP A 172 4.35 6.09 -2.80
CA TRP A 172 5.33 5.04 -2.53
C TRP A 172 6.18 4.82 -3.79
N GLN A 173 7.49 4.97 -3.66
CA GLN A 173 8.45 4.80 -4.74
C GLN A 173 8.86 3.34 -4.84
N SER A 174 8.69 2.72 -6.00
CA SER A 174 9.28 1.41 -6.30
C SER A 174 10.81 1.44 -6.32
N CYS A 175 11.41 0.25 -6.34
CA CYS A 175 12.86 0.09 -6.56
C CYS A 175 13.32 0.36 -8.01
N SER A 176 12.41 0.68 -8.93
CA SER A 176 12.69 0.99 -10.34
C SER A 176 13.05 2.48 -10.56
N SER A 177 13.51 2.82 -11.76
CA SER A 177 13.72 4.23 -12.16
C SER A 177 12.38 4.88 -12.50
N VAL A 178 11.76 5.51 -11.52
CA VAL A 178 10.46 6.19 -11.67
C VAL A 178 10.56 7.71 -11.53
N PRO A 179 9.61 8.50 -12.07
CA PRO A 179 9.64 9.95 -11.99
C PRO A 179 9.61 10.45 -10.54
N GLU A 180 10.24 11.59 -10.25
CA GLU A 180 9.98 12.33 -9.02
C GLU A 180 8.54 12.87 -9.01
N ILE A 181 7.95 13.03 -7.82
CA ILE A 181 6.67 13.74 -7.64
C ILE A 181 6.97 15.20 -7.30
N PRO A 182 6.83 16.17 -8.22
CA PRO A 182 7.20 17.56 -7.97
C PRO A 182 6.50 18.11 -6.73
N GLN A 183 7.20 18.93 -5.94
CA GLN A 183 6.70 19.62 -4.74
C GLN A 183 6.35 18.73 -3.54
N ARG A 184 6.04 17.44 -3.75
CA ARG A 184 5.68 16.51 -2.68
C ARG A 184 6.75 15.45 -2.44
N GLY A 185 7.21 14.76 -3.48
CA GLY A 185 8.06 13.58 -3.31
C GLY A 185 7.30 12.40 -2.68
N TYR A 186 8.05 11.43 -2.19
CA TYR A 186 7.56 10.15 -1.69
C TYR A 186 7.52 10.09 -0.17
N GLN A 187 6.59 9.29 0.38
CA GLN A 187 6.47 9.00 1.82
C GLN A 187 7.00 7.59 2.18
N MET A 188 7.22 6.75 1.19
CA MET A 188 7.79 5.43 1.33
C MET A 188 8.67 5.13 0.12
N VAL A 189 9.81 4.49 0.32
CA VAL A 189 10.74 4.11 -0.74
C VAL A 189 11.07 2.64 -0.59
N GLN A 190 10.84 1.89 -1.66
CA GLN A 190 11.13 0.48 -1.79
C GLN A 190 12.56 0.26 -2.28
N THR A 191 13.21 -0.79 -1.81
CA THR A 191 14.52 -1.26 -2.27
C THR A 191 14.47 -2.78 -2.46
N LEU A 192 14.96 -3.25 -3.60
CA LEU A 192 15.03 -4.67 -3.91
C LEU A 192 15.87 -5.44 -2.88
N VAL A 193 15.32 -6.53 -2.35
CA VAL A 193 16.08 -7.48 -1.53
C VAL A 193 16.33 -8.76 -2.33
N PRO A 194 17.55 -8.98 -2.85
CA PRO A 194 17.80 -10.05 -3.81
C PRO A 194 17.83 -11.46 -3.19
N GLN A 195 17.82 -11.58 -1.87
CA GLN A 195 17.90 -12.86 -1.15
C GLN A 195 16.75 -12.96 -0.15
N PRO A 196 16.17 -14.16 0.05
CA PRO A 196 15.10 -14.33 1.01
C PRO A 196 15.50 -13.90 2.44
N VAL A 197 14.57 -13.25 3.14
CA VAL A 197 14.69 -12.88 4.55
C VAL A 197 13.70 -13.74 5.33
N ASN A 198 14.17 -14.38 6.41
CA ASN A 198 13.38 -15.36 7.17
C ASN A 198 12.74 -16.47 6.31
N GLY A 199 13.35 -16.78 5.15
CA GLY A 199 12.91 -17.83 4.24
C GLY A 199 11.91 -17.42 3.16
N ILE A 200 11.49 -16.15 3.10
CA ILE A 200 10.58 -15.63 2.05
C ILE A 200 11.22 -14.49 1.26
N GLY A 201 10.77 -14.30 0.01
CA GLY A 201 11.08 -13.10 -0.76
C GLY A 201 10.33 -11.90 -0.21
N ILE A 202 11.03 -10.77 -0.12
CA ILE A 202 10.47 -9.48 0.29
C ILE A 202 11.10 -8.39 -0.57
N ASP A 203 10.49 -7.21 -0.58
CA ASP A 203 11.18 -5.96 -0.87
C ASP A 203 11.21 -5.09 0.39
N ALA A 204 12.31 -4.35 0.58
CA ALA A 204 12.53 -3.56 1.77
C ALA A 204 11.92 -2.17 1.62
N ASP A 205 11.19 -1.71 2.61
CA ASP A 205 10.59 -0.38 2.61
C ASP A 205 11.16 0.49 3.72
N GLN A 206 11.29 1.78 3.41
CA GLN A 206 11.58 2.81 4.39
C GLN A 206 10.60 3.95 4.26
N THR A 207 9.96 4.31 5.37
CA THR A 207 9.09 5.49 5.42
C THR A 207 9.90 6.76 5.56
N GLN A 208 9.35 7.86 5.07
CA GLN A 208 9.86 9.22 5.25
C GLN A 208 8.71 10.21 5.24
N ASN A 209 8.96 11.43 5.69
CA ASN A 209 8.02 12.51 5.44
C ASN A 209 8.20 13.00 4.01
N ASP A 210 7.10 13.28 3.33
CA ASP A 210 7.17 13.98 2.05
C ASP A 210 7.59 15.46 2.26
N GLN A 211 7.91 16.16 1.17
CA GLN A 211 8.37 17.55 1.15
C GLN A 211 7.30 18.54 1.64
N LEU A 212 6.03 18.12 1.75
CA LEU A 212 4.92 18.89 2.31
C LEU A 212 4.60 18.48 3.76
N GLY A 213 5.38 17.57 4.35
CA GLY A 213 5.20 17.06 5.70
C GLY A 213 4.15 15.97 5.85
N GLY A 214 3.65 15.42 4.75
CA GLY A 214 2.76 14.26 4.74
C GLY A 214 3.48 12.99 5.18
N THR A 215 2.74 12.08 5.81
CA THR A 215 3.26 10.82 6.36
C THR A 215 2.39 9.66 5.91
N VAL A 216 3.01 8.47 5.88
CA VAL A 216 2.28 7.20 5.83
C VAL A 216 1.36 7.07 7.05
N ARG A 217 0.23 6.37 6.87
CA ARG A 217 -0.82 6.07 7.83
C ARG A 217 -0.98 4.56 7.90
N TRP A 218 -0.62 3.97 9.02
CA TRP A 218 -0.64 2.51 9.19
C TRP A 218 -1.58 2.08 10.32
N GLN A 219 -1.97 0.81 10.29
CA GLN A 219 -2.70 0.17 11.37
C GLN A 219 -1.72 -0.44 12.37
N VAL A 220 -1.91 -0.18 13.67
CA VAL A 220 -1.08 -0.74 14.74
C VAL A 220 -1.94 -1.34 15.83
N LEU A 221 -1.39 -2.33 16.54
CA LEU A 221 -1.91 -2.78 17.82
C LEU A 221 -1.18 -2.02 18.93
N THR A 222 -1.86 -1.10 19.59
CA THR A 222 -1.33 -0.44 20.78
C THR A 222 -1.36 -1.40 21.96
N GLU A 223 -0.27 -1.46 22.73
CA GLU A 223 -0.24 -2.25 23.96
C GLU A 223 -1.39 -1.81 24.87
N ARG A 224 -2.15 -2.78 25.39
CA ARG A 224 -3.05 -2.51 26.51
C ARG A 224 -2.17 -2.12 27.70
N ALA A 225 -2.23 -0.85 28.08
CA ALA A 225 -1.64 -0.37 29.33
C ALA A 225 -2.15 -1.17 30.54
#